data_AF-A0A950XR15-F1
#
_entry.id   AF-A0A950XR15-F1
#
_cell.length_a   1.000
_cell.length_b   1.000
_cell.length_c   1.000
_cell.angle_alpha   90.00
_cell.angle_beta   90.00
_cell.angle_gamma   90.00
#
_symmetry.space_group_name_H-M   'P 1'
#
loop_
_entity.id
_entity.type
_entity.pdbx_description
1 polymer ?
#
loop_
_entity_poly.entity_id
_entity_poly.type
_entity_poly.pdbx_seq_one_letter_code
_entity_poly.pdbx_strand_id
1 'polypeptide(L)'
;MSRGLIFSVGLFAAITGFAQQGHPLTGTWSGDWGASPTQRNQVTLVLNWDGKQVSGIMNPGPDSVQLSSVYLDPSTWTVRIEADAKDASGKPAHISAEGRLEDIASYHRKLSGTWKQGTTNGDFKLTRD
;
A
#
# COMPACT_ATOMS: atom_id res chain seq x y z
N MET A 1 -7.36 -65.82 -3.40
CA MET A 1 -8.60 -65.04 -3.18
C MET A 1 -8.53 -64.54 -1.73
N SER A 2 -8.55 -63.27 -1.34
CA SER A 2 -8.72 -61.95 -1.96
C SER A 2 -8.22 -60.92 -0.91
N ARG A 3 -7.44 -59.93 -1.32
CA ARG A 3 -6.87 -58.86 -0.46
C ARG A 3 -7.91 -57.75 -0.32
N GLY A 4 -8.30 -57.37 0.89
CA GLY A 4 -9.19 -56.23 1.15
C GLY A 4 -8.40 -55.00 1.56
N LEU A 5 -8.24 -54.04 0.64
CA LEU A 5 -7.63 -52.73 0.88
C LEU A 5 -8.77 -51.70 0.96
N ILE A 6 -8.99 -51.07 2.11
CA ILE A 6 -9.92 -49.94 2.21
C ILE A 6 -9.10 -48.66 2.09
N PHE A 7 -9.27 -47.97 0.97
CA PHE A 7 -8.74 -46.62 0.73
C PHE A 7 -9.55 -45.60 1.54
N SER A 8 -8.87 -44.88 2.43
CA SER A 8 -9.41 -43.66 3.05
C SER A 8 -9.30 -42.50 2.04
N VAL A 9 -10.42 -41.99 1.55
CA VAL A 9 -10.46 -40.71 0.82
C VAL A 9 -10.82 -39.62 1.81
N GLY A 10 -9.80 -38.99 2.40
CA GLY A 10 -9.95 -37.72 3.09
C GLY A 10 -10.00 -36.60 2.04
N LEU A 11 -11.19 -36.06 1.79
CA LEU A 11 -11.34 -34.86 0.96
C LEU A 11 -10.79 -33.66 1.73
N PHE A 12 -9.57 -33.24 1.39
CA PHE A 12 -8.98 -32.00 1.87
C PHE A 12 -9.91 -30.83 1.51
N ALA A 13 -10.36 -30.09 2.52
CA ALA A 13 -11.05 -28.83 2.34
C ALA A 13 -10.09 -27.85 1.63
N ALA A 14 -10.41 -27.48 0.40
CA ALA A 14 -9.69 -26.47 -0.35
C ALA A 14 -9.99 -25.09 0.27
N ILE A 15 -9.11 -24.64 1.17
CA ILE A 15 -9.08 -23.26 1.66
C ILE A 15 -8.34 -22.41 0.62
N THR A 16 -8.98 -22.14 -0.52
CA THR A 16 -8.47 -21.24 -1.57
C THR A 16 -9.19 -19.90 -1.43
N GLY A 17 -8.59 -18.72 -1.35
CA GLY A 17 -7.20 -18.31 -1.50
C GLY A 17 -7.10 -16.79 -1.47
N PHE A 18 -7.14 -16.17 -0.28
CA PHE A 18 -6.67 -14.79 -0.12
C PHE A 18 -5.15 -14.71 0.12
N ALA A 19 -4.50 -15.86 0.34
CA ALA A 19 -3.09 -15.95 0.67
C ALA A 19 -2.14 -15.91 -0.55
N GLN A 20 -2.62 -15.95 -1.80
CA GLN A 20 -1.73 -15.99 -2.97
C GLN A 20 -1.24 -14.62 -3.46
N GLN A 21 -1.82 -13.49 -3.00
CA GLN A 21 -1.34 -12.14 -3.38
C GLN A 21 -0.84 -11.29 -2.21
N GLY A 22 -0.86 -11.82 -0.98
CA GLY A 22 -0.43 -11.10 0.23
C GLY A 22 -1.36 -9.95 0.61
N HIS A 23 -0.98 -9.16 1.61
CA HIS A 23 -1.73 -7.96 1.97
C HIS A 23 -1.78 -7.01 0.76
N PRO A 24 -2.94 -6.41 0.43
CA PRO A 24 -3.13 -5.72 -0.85
C PRO A 24 -2.20 -4.50 -1.04
N LEU A 25 -1.75 -3.90 0.07
CA LEU A 25 -0.80 -2.80 0.07
C LEU A 25 0.67 -3.22 -0.05
N THR A 26 1.04 -4.48 0.18
CA THR A 26 2.44 -4.90 0.12
C THR A 26 3.01 -4.73 -1.29
N GLY A 27 4.22 -4.17 -1.40
CA GLY A 27 4.93 -3.97 -2.66
C GLY A 27 5.48 -2.56 -2.81
N THR A 28 6.03 -2.28 -3.98
CA THR A 28 6.47 -0.94 -4.39
C THR A 28 5.33 -0.22 -5.10
N TRP A 29 5.14 1.04 -4.75
CA TRP A 29 4.14 1.92 -5.34
C TRP A 29 4.84 3.16 -5.86
N SER A 30 4.56 3.54 -7.11
CA SER A 30 5.22 4.66 -7.77
C SER A 30 4.20 5.59 -8.43
N GLY A 31 4.51 6.88 -8.48
CA GLY A 31 3.66 7.89 -9.10
C GLY A 31 3.99 9.28 -8.57
N ASP A 32 2.97 10.13 -8.39
CA ASP A 32 3.19 11.52 -8.03
C ASP A 32 2.07 12.13 -7.17
N TRP A 33 2.40 13.24 -6.51
CA TRP A 33 1.45 14.11 -5.82
C TRP A 33 1.73 15.58 -6.16
N GLY A 34 0.74 16.45 -5.98
CA GLY A 34 0.96 17.87 -6.22
C GLY A 34 -0.28 18.74 -6.03
N ALA A 35 -0.04 20.04 -5.82
CA ALA A 35 -1.10 21.04 -5.65
C ALA A 35 -1.84 21.37 -6.95
N SER A 36 -1.25 21.06 -8.11
CA SER A 36 -1.85 21.27 -9.43
C SER A 36 -1.28 20.29 -10.46
N PRO A 37 -1.92 20.14 -11.65
CA PRO A 37 -1.42 19.25 -12.70
C PRO A 37 -0.02 19.59 -13.23
N THR A 38 0.45 20.83 -13.07
CA THR A 38 1.77 21.28 -13.55
C THR A 38 2.84 21.34 -12.46
N GLN A 39 2.46 21.10 -11.19
CA GLN A 39 3.37 21.12 -10.05
C GLN A 39 3.28 19.77 -9.33
N ARG A 40 3.98 18.76 -9.87
CA ARG A 40 3.97 17.38 -9.39
C ARG A 40 5.33 16.98 -8.82
N ASN A 41 5.30 16.22 -7.74
CA ASN A 41 6.46 15.65 -7.07
C ASN A 41 6.36 14.12 -7.17
N GLN A 42 7.43 13.47 -7.61
CA GLN A 42 7.49 12.01 -7.69
C GLN A 42 7.51 11.39 -6.29
N VAL A 43 6.80 10.29 -6.13
CA VAL A 43 6.74 9.51 -4.90
C VAL A 43 6.93 8.03 -5.21
N THR A 44 7.77 7.39 -4.41
CA THR A 44 7.88 5.93 -4.34
C THR A 44 7.64 5.50 -2.91
N LEU A 45 6.72 4.56 -2.70
CA LEU A 45 6.52 3.91 -1.41
C LEU A 45 6.96 2.45 -1.51
N VAL A 46 7.68 1.97 -0.50
CA VAL A 46 7.95 0.53 -0.33
C VAL A 46 7.21 0.09 0.91
N LEU A 47 6.16 -0.71 0.71
CA LEU A 47 5.24 -1.14 1.77
C LEU A 47 5.41 -2.63 2.05
N ASN A 48 5.44 -2.99 3.32
CA ASN A 48 5.57 -4.36 3.78
C ASN A 48 4.49 -4.70 4.82
N TRP A 49 3.97 -5.92 4.76
CA TRP A 49 3.05 -6.46 5.76
C TRP A 49 3.76 -7.55 6.56
N ASP A 50 3.74 -7.43 7.88
CA ASP A 50 4.43 -8.37 8.79
C ASP A 50 3.51 -9.44 9.40
N GLY A 51 2.23 -9.47 9.03
CA GLY A 51 1.22 -10.32 9.66
C GLY A 51 0.31 -9.57 10.63
N LYS A 52 0.63 -8.33 11.00
CA LYS A 52 -0.10 -7.52 11.97
C LYS A 52 -0.32 -6.07 11.51
N GLN A 53 0.68 -5.44 10.91
CA GLN A 53 0.62 -4.04 10.45
C GLN A 53 1.36 -3.83 9.13
N VAL A 54 0.94 -2.80 8.40
CA VAL A 54 1.69 -2.31 7.24
C VAL A 54 2.73 -1.32 7.74
N SER A 55 3.97 -1.55 7.34
CA SER A 55 5.09 -0.63 7.50
C SER A 55 5.57 -0.17 6.13
N GLY A 56 6.35 0.90 6.08
CA GLY A 56 6.99 1.27 4.84
C GLY A 56 7.86 2.50 4.93
N ILE A 57 8.51 2.79 3.81
CA ILE A 57 9.33 3.98 3.60
C ILE A 57 8.90 4.69 2.34
N MET A 58 9.03 6.01 2.34
CA MET A 58 8.80 6.89 1.21
C MET A 58 10.15 7.36 0.65
N ASN A 59 10.26 7.37 -0.67
CA ASN A 59 11.42 7.81 -1.46
C ASN A 59 12.72 7.16 -0.95
N PRO A 60 12.87 5.83 -1.10
CA PRO A 60 14.01 5.09 -0.57
C PRO A 60 15.34 5.66 -1.07
N GLY A 61 16.32 5.75 -0.15
CA GLY A 61 17.61 6.39 -0.38
C GLY A 61 18.15 7.03 0.90
N PRO A 62 19.23 7.82 0.83
CA PRO A 62 19.80 8.50 2.00
C PRO A 62 18.83 9.42 2.75
N ASP A 63 17.84 9.97 2.04
CA ASP A 63 16.83 10.88 2.58
C ASP A 63 15.44 10.22 2.73
N SER A 64 15.41 8.89 2.87
CA SER A 64 14.14 8.16 2.99
C SER A 64 13.32 8.63 4.20
N VAL A 65 12.02 8.74 4.00
CA VAL A 65 11.08 9.10 5.07
C VAL A 65 10.40 7.84 5.58
N GLN A 66 10.51 7.59 6.88
CA GLN A 66 9.79 6.50 7.53
C GLN A 66 8.29 6.84 7.60
N LEU A 67 7.42 5.93 7.15
CA LEU A 67 5.99 6.08 7.33
C LEU A 67 5.66 5.82 8.81
N SER A 68 4.95 6.74 9.44
CA SER A 68 4.53 6.63 10.85
C SER A 68 3.26 5.81 11.00
N SER A 69 2.38 5.81 9.99
CA SER A 69 1.19 4.96 9.94
C SER A 69 0.81 4.63 8.50
N VAL A 70 0.38 3.39 8.27
CA VAL A 70 -0.29 2.97 7.04
C VAL A 70 -1.49 2.10 7.44
N TYR A 71 -2.69 2.60 7.21
CA TYR A 71 -3.94 1.93 7.57
C TYR A 71 -4.80 1.71 6.34
N LEU A 72 -5.36 0.50 6.22
CA LEU A 72 -6.37 0.16 5.22
C LEU A 72 -7.69 -0.13 5.94
N ASP A 73 -8.74 0.57 5.54
CA ASP A 73 -10.12 0.19 5.84
C ASP A 73 -10.64 -0.73 4.73
N PRO A 74 -10.80 -2.04 4.98
CA PRO A 74 -11.27 -2.99 3.97
C PRO A 74 -12.76 -2.84 3.64
N SER A 75 -13.54 -2.12 4.46
CA SER A 75 -14.97 -1.91 4.21
C SER A 75 -15.21 -0.86 3.12
N THR A 76 -14.33 0.14 3.03
CA THR A 76 -14.42 1.23 2.06
C THR A 76 -13.31 1.21 1.01
N TRP A 77 -12.30 0.36 1.22
CA TRP A 77 -11.04 0.35 0.47
C TRP A 77 -10.30 1.68 0.54
N THR A 78 -10.40 2.37 1.68
CA THR A 78 -9.71 3.62 1.95
C THR A 78 -8.38 3.34 2.63
N VAL A 79 -7.31 3.95 2.13
CA VAL A 79 -5.96 3.89 2.71
C VAL A 79 -5.63 5.25 3.29
N ARG A 80 -5.05 5.26 4.50
CA ARG A 80 -4.50 6.43 5.16
C ARG A 80 -3.01 6.22 5.40
N ILE A 81 -2.21 7.21 5.02
CA ILE A 81 -0.76 7.20 5.16
C ILE A 81 -0.34 8.46 5.88
N GLU A 82 0.47 8.29 6.92
CA GLU A 82 1.02 9.38 7.72
C GLU A 82 2.55 9.28 7.75
N ALA A 83 3.21 10.41 7.73
CA ALA A 83 4.66 10.52 7.90
C ALA A 83 5.07 11.92 8.35
N ASP A 84 6.31 12.06 8.83
CA ASP A 84 6.93 13.37 9.09
C ASP A 84 8.19 13.49 8.23
N ALA A 85 8.22 14.52 7.38
CA ALA A 85 9.31 14.75 6.43
C ALA A 85 9.87 16.16 6.57
N LYS A 86 10.89 16.48 5.78
CA LYS A 86 11.29 17.88 5.54
C LYS A 86 10.64 18.38 4.25
N ASP A 87 10.17 19.62 4.26
CA ASP A 87 9.76 20.31 3.03
C ASP A 87 10.97 20.73 2.18
N ALA A 88 10.70 21.31 1.01
CA ALA A 88 11.75 21.80 0.11
C ALA A 88 12.66 22.89 0.73
N SER A 89 12.22 23.53 1.82
CA SER A 89 13.01 24.51 2.59
C SER A 89 13.76 23.88 3.77
N GLY A 90 13.72 22.55 3.92
CA GLY A 90 14.36 21.80 4.99
C GLY A 90 13.62 21.84 6.33
N LYS A 91 12.41 22.43 6.39
CA LYS A 91 11.62 22.53 7.62
C LYS A 91 10.79 21.26 7.84
N PRO A 92 10.54 20.84 9.08
CA PRO A 92 9.62 19.74 9.36
C PRO A 92 8.23 19.99 8.78
N ALA A 93 7.68 19.00 8.10
CA ALA A 93 6.35 19.02 7.50
C ALA A 93 5.69 17.65 7.69
N HIS A 94 4.56 17.67 8.37
CA HIS A 94 3.71 16.49 8.53
C HIS A 94 3.02 16.17 7.19
N ILE A 95 3.00 14.90 6.83
CA ILE A 95 2.34 14.36 5.64
C ILE A 95 1.15 13.52 6.08
N SER A 96 -0.02 13.83 5.53
CA SER A 96 -1.24 13.03 5.66
C SER A 96 -1.84 12.82 4.27
N ALA A 97 -2.02 11.56 3.87
CA ALA A 97 -2.62 11.18 2.61
C ALA A 97 -3.76 10.19 2.82
N GLU A 98 -4.91 10.47 2.20
CA GLU A 98 -6.08 9.59 2.21
C GLU A 98 -6.49 9.29 0.77
N GLY A 99 -6.60 8.01 0.42
CA GLY A 99 -6.95 7.62 -0.93
C GLY A 99 -7.71 6.31 -1.04
N ARG A 100 -8.32 6.09 -2.19
CA ARG A 100 -9.05 4.87 -2.52
C ARG A 100 -8.14 3.89 -3.22
N LEU A 101 -8.09 2.67 -2.71
CA LEU A 101 -7.46 1.54 -3.36
C LEU A 101 -8.42 0.98 -4.42
N GLU A 102 -7.95 0.94 -5.67
CA GLU A 102 -8.71 0.50 -6.83
C GLU A 102 -7.97 -0.64 -7.55
N ASP A 103 -8.68 -1.30 -8.47
CA ASP A 103 -8.13 -2.40 -9.26
C ASP A 103 -7.57 -3.53 -8.38
N ILE A 104 -8.21 -3.85 -7.25
CA ILE A 104 -7.68 -4.73 -6.19
C ILE A 104 -7.33 -6.15 -6.68
N ALA A 105 -7.95 -6.63 -7.75
CA ALA A 105 -7.62 -7.92 -8.37
C ALA A 105 -6.46 -7.85 -9.38
N SER A 106 -6.05 -6.65 -9.79
CA SER A 106 -4.93 -6.39 -10.69
C SER A 106 -3.59 -6.49 -9.95
N TYR A 107 -2.55 -6.83 -10.68
CA TYR A 107 -1.17 -6.65 -10.21
C TYR A 107 -0.83 -5.15 -10.14
N HIS A 108 -1.24 -4.39 -11.16
CA HIS A 108 -1.13 -2.92 -11.23
C HIS A 108 -2.31 -2.23 -10.55
N ARG A 109 -2.39 -2.39 -9.24
CA ARG A 109 -3.38 -1.70 -8.40
C ARG A 109 -3.13 -0.20 -8.43
N LYS A 110 -4.18 0.60 -8.22
CA LYS A 110 -4.08 2.05 -8.14
C LYS A 110 -4.46 2.54 -6.76
N LEU A 111 -3.73 3.54 -6.28
CA LEU A 111 -4.07 4.27 -5.07
C LEU A 111 -4.09 5.76 -5.41
N SER A 112 -5.25 6.40 -5.25
CA SER A 112 -5.39 7.83 -5.56
C SER A 112 -6.29 8.54 -4.57
N GLY A 113 -6.02 9.81 -4.33
CA GLY A 113 -6.76 10.59 -3.35
C GLY A 113 -6.11 11.93 -3.03
N THR A 114 -6.29 12.38 -1.80
CA THR A 114 -5.80 13.68 -1.31
C THR A 114 -4.46 13.51 -0.62
N TRP A 115 -3.61 14.53 -0.77
CA TRP A 115 -2.31 14.62 -0.12
C TRP A 115 -2.19 15.97 0.56
N LYS A 116 -1.71 15.97 1.80
CA LYS A 116 -1.33 17.17 2.53
C LYS A 116 0.09 17.02 3.02
N GLN A 117 0.91 18.04 2.78
CA GLN A 117 2.26 18.16 3.33
C GLN A 117 2.45 19.56 3.91
N GLY A 118 2.53 19.64 5.23
CA GLY A 118 2.51 20.92 5.94
C GLY A 118 1.24 21.71 5.65
N THR A 119 1.38 22.87 5.00
CA THR A 119 0.25 23.73 4.58
C THR A 119 -0.17 23.51 3.13
N THR A 120 0.59 22.72 2.37
CA THR A 120 0.29 22.42 0.96
C THR A 120 -0.70 21.27 0.87
N ASN A 121 -1.78 21.47 0.13
CA ASN A 121 -2.75 20.44 -0.22
C ASN A 121 -2.65 20.12 -1.72
N GLY A 122 -2.95 18.88 -2.08
CA GLY A 122 -2.95 18.40 -3.44
C GLY A 122 -3.68 17.08 -3.59
N ASP A 123 -3.57 16.50 -4.78
CA ASP A 123 -3.95 15.11 -5.02
C ASP A 123 -2.70 14.25 -5.21
N PHE A 124 -2.87 12.94 -5.13
CA PHE A 124 -1.84 11.98 -5.47
C PHE A 124 -2.40 10.80 -6.27
N LYS A 125 -1.53 10.16 -7.05
CA LYS A 125 -1.83 8.95 -7.82
C LYS A 125 -0.60 8.06 -7.81
N LEU A 126 -0.77 6.83 -7.32
CA LEU A 126 0.26 5.80 -7.29
C LEU A 126 -0.25 4.53 -7.98
N THR A 127 0.66 3.82 -8.62
CA THR A 127 0.44 2.50 -9.18
C THR A 127 1.37 1.51 -8.51
N ARG A 128 0.88 0.29 -8.24
CA ARG A 128 1.71 -0.79 -7.76
C ARG A 128 2.53 -1.39 -8.91
N ASP A 129 3.83 -1.55 -8.64
CA ASP A 129 4.80 -2.18 -9.55
C ASP A 129 4.67 -3.72 -9.59
#